data_AF-A0A6N9R7Y2-F1
#
_entry.id   AF-A0A6N9R7Y2-F1
#
_cell.length_a   1.000
_cell.length_b   1.000
_cell.length_c   1.000
_cell.angle_alpha   90.00
_cell.angle_beta   90.00
_cell.angle_gamma   90.00
#
_symmetry.space_group_name_H-M   'P 1'
#
loop_
_entity.id
_entity.type
_entity.pdbx_description
1 polymer ?
#
loop_
_entity_poly.entity_id
_entity_poly.type
_entity_poly.pdbx_seq_one_letter_code
_entity_poly.pdbx_strand_id
1 'polypeptide(L)' 'MPTPGSPIVVVAPDSFKGSLSAPAVCAAIARGLARVWPEAEIRARPMADGGEGTLDAVLWALGAGGQRRIQIV' A
#
# COMPACT_ATOMS: atom_id res chain seq x y z
N MET A 1 12.93 -7.71 -12.16
CA MET A 1 12.98 -6.66 -13.20
C MET A 1 11.68 -6.72 -13.97
N PRO A 2 11.04 -5.58 -14.29
CA PRO A 2 9.86 -5.57 -15.15
C PRO A 2 10.19 -6.28 -16.47
N THR A 3 9.28 -7.11 -16.97
CA THR A 3 9.35 -7.59 -18.37
C THR A 3 9.18 -6.39 -19.29
N PRO A 4 10.05 -6.16 -20.28
CA PRO A 4 9.85 -5.11 -21.26
C PRO A 4 8.47 -5.25 -21.91
N GLY A 5 7.63 -4.22 -21.79
CA GLY A 5 6.27 -4.20 -22.34
C GLY A 5 5.14 -4.48 -21.33
N SER A 6 5.43 -4.94 -20.11
CA SER A 6 4.42 -5.06 -19.06
C SER A 6 4.01 -3.68 -18.53
N PRO A 7 2.71 -3.33 -18.54
CA PRO A 7 2.24 -2.07 -17.98
C PRO A 7 2.45 -2.03 -16.45
N ILE A 8 2.87 -0.88 -15.95
CA ILE A 8 3.05 -0.65 -14.51
C ILE A 8 1.81 0.04 -13.97
N VAL A 9 1.19 -0.55 -12.94
CA VAL A 9 0.03 0.03 -12.24
C VAL A 9 0.42 0.38 -10.81
N VAL A 10 0.41 1.68 -10.50
CA VAL A 10 0.62 2.15 -9.14
C VAL A 10 -0.73 2.18 -8.42
N VAL A 11 -0.82 1.45 -7.31
CA VAL A 11 -2.00 1.41 -6.46
C VAL A 11 -1.71 2.21 -5.21
N ALA A 12 -2.20 3.46 -5.17
CA ALA A 12 -1.93 4.41 -4.08
C ALA A 12 -3.18 4.92 -3.33
N PRO A 13 -4.04 4.03 -2.78
CA PRO A 13 -5.25 4.41 -2.07
C PRO A 13 -4.96 4.88 -0.64
N ASP A 14 -5.91 5.65 -0.10
CA ASP A 14 -6.08 5.86 1.33
C ASP A 14 -6.96 4.75 1.95
N SER A 15 -7.03 4.74 3.28
CA SER A 15 -7.90 3.85 4.05
C SER A 15 -9.38 4.12 3.82
N PHE A 16 -10.19 3.08 4.02
CA PHE A 16 -11.64 3.22 4.16
C PHE A 16 -11.95 3.33 5.64
N LYS A 17 -12.21 4.56 6.11
CA LYS A 17 -12.43 4.87 7.53
C LYS A 17 -13.44 3.92 8.18
N GLY A 18 -13.03 3.27 9.26
CA GLY A 18 -13.85 2.29 9.99
C GLY A 18 -14.04 0.94 9.30
N SER A 19 -13.30 0.67 8.21
CA SER A 19 -13.43 -0.57 7.43
C SER A 19 -12.06 -1.19 7.11
N LEU A 20 -11.36 -0.71 6.09
CA LEU A 20 -10.09 -1.28 5.63
C LEU A 20 -8.94 -0.28 5.79
N SER A 21 -7.80 -0.74 6.29
CA SER A 21 -6.56 0.03 6.25
C SER A 21 -6.07 0.22 4.81
N ALA A 22 -5.30 1.28 4.54
CA ALA A 22 -4.76 1.54 3.20
C ALA A 22 -3.97 0.33 2.61
N PRO A 23 -3.16 -0.42 3.38
CA PRO A 23 -2.52 -1.65 2.88
C PRO A 23 -3.54 -2.74 2.49
N ALA A 24 -4.64 -2.88 3.24
CA ALA A 24 -5.68 -3.86 2.91
C ALA A 24 -6.43 -3.47 1.63
N VAL A 25 -6.69 -2.17 1.41
CA VAL A 25 -7.25 -1.66 0.17
C VAL A 25 -6.30 -1.92 -1.01
N CYS A 26 -5.00 -1.65 -0.85
CA CYS A 26 -3.99 -1.98 -1.86
C CYS A 26 -4.05 -3.47 -2.25
N ALA A 27 -4.09 -4.36 -1.26
CA ALA A 27 -4.16 -5.80 -1.49
C ALA A 27 -5.44 -6.21 -2.21
N ALA A 28 -6.59 -5.60 -1.88
CA ALA A 28 -7.86 -5.88 -2.56
C ALA A 28 -7.83 -5.46 -4.03
N ILE A 29 -7.35 -4.25 -4.32
CA ILE A 29 -7.19 -3.74 -5.69
C ILE A 29 -6.20 -4.62 -6.47
N ALA A 30 -5.06 -4.96 -5.88
CA ALA A 30 -4.05 -5.82 -6.51
C ALA A 30 -4.62 -7.20 -6.87
N ARG A 31 -5.39 -7.82 -5.97
CA ARG A 31 -6.10 -9.08 -6.25
C ARG A 31 -7.11 -8.93 -7.39
N GLY A 32 -7.78 -7.79 -7.50
CA GLY A 32 -8.70 -7.48 -8.60
C GLY A 32 -7.98 -7.38 -9.94
N LEU A 33 -6.93 -6.56 -9.99
CA LEU A 33 -6.11 -6.35 -11.17
C LEU A 33 -5.47 -7.64 -11.66
N ALA A 34 -4.93 -8.46 -10.77
CA ALA A 34 -4.32 -9.74 -11.14
C ALA A 34 -5.30 -10.72 -11.82
N ARG A 35 -6.61 -10.60 -11.59
CA ARG A 35 -7.63 -11.45 -12.26
C ARG A 35 -7.91 -11.03 -13.70
N VAL A 36 -7.73 -9.75 -14.04
CA VAL A 36 -8.13 -9.19 -15.35
C VAL A 36 -6.93 -8.72 -16.19
N TRP A 37 -5.81 -8.44 -15.55
CA TRP A 37 -4.59 -7.95 -16.17
C TRP A 37 -3.36 -8.63 -15.56
N PRO A 38 -3.19 -9.95 -15.76
CA PRO A 38 -2.14 -10.74 -15.11
C PRO A 38 -0.72 -10.30 -15.48
N GLU A 39 -0.54 -9.68 -16.64
CA GLU A 39 0.75 -9.18 -17.13
C GLU A 39 1.20 -7.85 -16.50
N ALA A 40 0.32 -7.19 -15.73
CA ALA A 40 0.61 -5.90 -15.14
C ALA A 40 1.52 -6.03 -13.90
N GLU A 41 2.54 -5.18 -13.82
CA GLU A 41 3.33 -5.02 -12.60
C GLU A 41 2.59 -4.10 -11.64
N ILE A 42 2.08 -4.65 -10.55
CA ILE A 42 1.33 -3.90 -9.55
C ILE A 42 2.27 -3.41 -8.44
N ARG A 43 2.33 -2.08 -8.26
CA ARG A 43 3.11 -1.43 -7.21
C ARG A 43 2.19 -0.84 -6.16
N ALA A 44 2.03 -1.55 -5.04
CA ALA A 44 1.28 -1.03 -3.89
C ALA A 44 2.02 0.14 -3.24
N ARG A 45 1.28 1.20 -2.90
CA ARG A 45 1.76 2.42 -2.23
C ARG A 45 0.66 2.93 -1.29
N PRO A 46 0.36 2.24 -0.17
CA PRO A 46 -0.67 2.70 0.75
C PRO A 46 -0.37 4.13 1.22
N MET A 47 -1.38 4.99 1.14
CA MET A 47 -1.28 6.42 1.46
C MET A 47 -2.08 6.76 2.70
N ALA A 48 -1.81 7.95 3.23
CA ALA A 48 -2.57 8.60 4.30
C ALA A 48 -2.37 10.12 4.17
N ASP A 49 -3.28 10.90 4.75
CA ASP A 49 -3.34 12.36 4.61
C ASP A 49 -2.77 13.16 5.82
N GLY A 50 -2.27 12.46 6.84
CA GLY A 50 -1.85 13.06 8.11
C GLY A 50 -2.74 12.65 9.29
N GLY A 51 -3.89 12.03 9.02
CA GLY A 51 -4.79 11.48 10.04
C GLY A 51 -4.37 10.10 10.58
N GLU A 52 -5.37 9.35 11.03
CA GLU A 52 -5.23 7.97 11.48
C GLU A 52 -4.63 7.09 10.37
N GLY A 53 -3.71 6.18 10.72
CA GLY A 53 -3.04 5.31 9.76
C GLY A 53 -1.84 5.94 9.04
N THR A 54 -1.55 7.22 9.25
CA THR A 54 -0.37 7.87 8.65
C THR A 54 0.95 7.21 9.05
N LEU A 55 1.08 6.86 10.33
CA LEU A 55 2.27 6.15 10.80
C LEU A 55 2.40 4.79 10.11
N ASP A 56 1.30 4.06 9.92
CA ASP A 56 1.31 2.76 9.25
C ASP A 56 1.70 2.88 7.77
N ALA A 57 1.21 3.90 7.06
CA ALA A 57 1.61 4.20 5.68
C ALA A 57 3.11 4.51 5.57
N VAL A 58 3.65 5.32 6.50
CA VAL A 58 5.08 5.65 6.54
C VAL A 58 5.93 4.42 6.88
N LEU A 59 5.54 3.64 7.88
CA LEU A 59 6.23 2.40 8.25
C LEU A 59 6.24 1.40 7.09
N TRP A 60 5.13 1.29 6.35
CA TRP A 60 5.07 0.48 5.15
C TRP A 60 6.09 0.93 4.10
N ALA A 61 6.21 2.24 3.87
CA ALA A 61 7.15 2.80 2.89
C ALA A 61 8.62 2.60 3.30
N LEU A 62 8.92 2.65 4.60
CA LEU A 62 10.26 2.44 5.15
C LEU A 62 10.66 0.95 5.23
N GLY A 63 9.70 0.03 5.25
CA GLY A 63 9.95 -1.40 5.41
C GLY A 63 10.72 -1.70 6.70
N ALA A 64 11.76 -2.54 6.61
CA ALA A 64 12.59 -2.93 7.75
C ALA A 64 13.38 -1.76 8.40
N GLY A 65 13.46 -0.61 7.74
CA GLY A 65 14.10 0.60 8.28
C GLY A 65 13.18 1.42 9.20
N GLY A 66 11.87 1.15 9.20
CA GLY A 66 10.88 1.88 10.01
C GLY A 66 10.68 1.25 11.39
N GLN A 67 10.54 2.09 12.43
CA GLN A 67 10.30 1.64 13.80
C GLN A 67 9.28 2.55 14.48
N ARG A 68 8.36 1.96 15.26
CA ARG A 68 7.48 2.68 16.17
C ARG A 68 7.97 2.48 17.60
N ARG A 69 8.30 3.57 18.30
CA ARG A 69 8.67 3.54 19.72
C ARG A 69 7.57 4.19 20.54
N ILE A 70 7.07 3.47 21.53
CA ILE A 70 6.14 4.00 22.54
C ILE A 70 6.95 4.12 23.83
N GLN A 71 7.09 5.34 24.35
CA GLN A 71 7.64 5.57 25.67
C GLN A 71 6.48 5.73 26.64
N ILE A 72 6.42 4.85 27.63
CA ILE A 72 5.53 5.00 28.78
C ILE A 72 6.33 5.80 29.80
N VAL A 73 5.80 6.97 30.16
CA VAL A 73 6.34 7.86 31.21
C VAL A 73 6.03 7.30 32.59
#